data_AF-A0A0Q4PDS4-F1
#
_entry.id   AF-A0A0Q4PDS4-F1
#
_cell.length_a   1.000
_cell.length_b   1.000
_cell.length_c   1.000
_cell.angle_alpha   90.00
_cell.angle_beta   90.00
_cell.angle_gamma   90.00
#
_symmetry.space_group_name_H-M   'P 1'
#
loop_
_entity.id
_entity.type
_entity.pdbx_description
1 polymer ?
#
loop_
_entity_poly.entity_id
_entity_poly.type
_entity_poly.pdbx_seq_one_letter_code
_entity_poly.pdbx_strand_id
1 'polypeptide(L)'
;MKITIVRTPLGEAPEWVREAWIGLTFPVIGAKQRMAAYGVLTRPRNWFAQVWANLTGKSFEMTGYLVNAKLAVDLLAEHQLEAAAWWREHLPDRLDGEGQFLFDADACEEVSSSADRAV
;
A
#
# COMPACT_ATOMS: atom_id res chain seq x y z
N MET A 1 -16.05 0.10 5.02
CA MET A 1 -15.45 -1.11 4.42
C MET A 1 -14.03 -1.24 4.94
N LYS A 2 -13.54 -2.46 5.18
CA LYS A 2 -12.15 -2.72 5.55
C LYS A 2 -11.52 -3.70 4.59
N ILE A 3 -10.20 -3.65 4.48
CA ILE A 3 -9.41 -4.65 3.76
C ILE A 3 -8.36 -5.24 4.69
N THR A 4 -8.03 -6.50 4.48
CA THR A 4 -6.88 -7.16 5.09
C THR A 4 -5.89 -7.51 4.00
N ILE A 5 -4.61 -7.21 4.21
CA ILE A 5 -3.56 -7.56 3.25
C ILE A 5 -3.16 -9.01 3.50
N VAL A 6 -3.34 -9.87 2.51
CA VAL A 6 -3.12 -11.32 2.62
C VAL A 6 -1.94 -11.82 1.79
N ARG A 7 -1.41 -10.98 0.91
CA ARG A 7 -0.19 -11.25 0.12
C ARG A 7 0.68 -10.01 0.06
N THR A 8 1.94 -10.18 -0.34
CA THR A 8 2.88 -9.08 -0.52
C THR A 8 2.36 -8.10 -1.58
N PRO A 9 2.05 -6.84 -1.23
CA PRO A 9 1.56 -5.87 -2.20
C PRO A 9 2.58 -5.54 -3.28
N LEU A 10 2.09 -5.08 -4.43
CA LEU A 10 2.92 -4.49 -5.48
C LEU A 10 3.51 -3.16 -4.99
N GLY A 11 4.77 -2.87 -5.34
CA GLY A 11 5.40 -1.60 -5.01
C GLY A 11 6.92 -1.60 -5.15
N GLU A 12 7.53 -0.42 -5.03
CA GLU A 12 8.97 -0.21 -5.20
C GLU A 12 9.76 -0.33 -3.89
N ALA A 13 9.07 -0.40 -2.74
CA ALA A 13 9.71 -0.63 -1.46
C ALA A 13 10.39 -2.01 -1.41
N PRO A 14 11.47 -2.17 -0.62
CA PRO A 14 12.12 -3.46 -0.41
C PRO A 14 11.10 -4.54 -0.02
N GLU A 15 11.34 -5.78 -0.45
CA GLU A 15 10.41 -6.88 -0.24
C GLU A 15 9.99 -7.05 1.23
N TRP A 16 10.96 -7.04 2.15
CA TRP A 16 10.68 -7.15 3.59
C TRP A 16 9.78 -6.02 4.13
N VAL A 17 9.86 -4.81 3.58
CA VAL A 17 8.97 -3.69 3.94
C VAL A 17 7.56 -3.95 3.41
N ARG A 18 7.45 -4.53 2.21
CA ARG A 18 6.15 -4.86 1.61
C ARG A 18 5.49 -6.04 2.30
N GLU A 19 6.26 -7.05 2.69
CA GLU A 19 5.77 -8.23 3.42
C GLU A 19 5.25 -7.87 4.82
N ALA A 20 5.82 -6.84 5.46
CA ALA A 20 5.38 -6.36 6.77
C ALA A 20 3.93 -5.84 6.79
N TRP A 21 3.33 -5.60 5.62
CA TRP A 21 1.92 -5.26 5.49
C TRP A 21 0.98 -6.45 5.66
N ILE A 22 1.46 -7.68 5.45
CA ILE A 22 0.63 -8.90 5.47
C ILE A 22 0.05 -9.11 6.87
N GLY A 23 -1.25 -9.36 6.94
CA GLY A 23 -2.03 -9.52 8.16
C GLY A 23 -2.61 -8.22 8.70
N LEU A 24 -2.18 -7.06 8.21
CA LEU A 24 -2.73 -5.77 8.65
C LEU A 24 -4.08 -5.49 7.99
N THR A 25 -4.95 -4.83 8.76
CA THR A 25 -6.31 -4.51 8.34
C THR A 25 -6.55 -3.00 8.40
N PHE A 26 -7.06 -2.42 7.33
CA PHE A 26 -7.22 -0.98 7.18
C PHE A 26 -8.64 -0.57 6.81
N PRO A 27 -9.13 0.60 7.27
CA PRO A 27 -10.29 1.23 6.68
C PRO A 27 -9.95 1.76 5.28
N VAL A 28 -10.82 1.48 4.31
CA VAL A 28 -10.68 1.99 2.93
C VAL A 28 -11.33 3.36 2.79
N ILE A 29 -10.66 4.27 2.07
CA ILE A 29 -11.22 5.56 1.67
C ILE A 29 -11.99 5.35 0.36
N GLY A 30 -13.32 5.33 0.46
CA GLY A 30 -14.20 5.18 -0.70
C GLY A 30 -14.25 3.77 -1.28
N ALA A 31 -14.46 3.69 -2.60
CA ALA A 31 -14.58 2.43 -3.33
C ALA A 31 -13.24 2.04 -3.99
N LYS A 32 -13.12 0.76 -4.36
CA LYS A 32 -12.03 0.23 -5.17
C LYS A 32 -11.81 1.09 -6.42
N GLN A 33 -10.58 1.54 -6.64
CA GLN A 33 -10.22 2.41 -7.76
C GLN A 33 -9.36 1.69 -8.77
N ARG A 34 -9.65 1.89 -10.06
CA ARG A 34 -8.79 1.48 -11.18
C ARG A 34 -7.92 2.67 -11.55
N MET A 35 -6.61 2.53 -11.41
CA MET A 35 -5.64 3.55 -11.75
C MET A 35 -4.63 2.99 -12.75
N ALA A 36 -4.21 3.81 -13.71
CA ALA A 36 -3.05 3.50 -14.51
C ALA A 36 -1.82 3.59 -13.60
N ALA A 37 -1.25 2.45 -13.23
CA ALA A 37 0.04 2.41 -12.55
C ALA A 37 1.10 2.65 -13.63
N TYR A 38 1.65 3.87 -13.66
CA TYR A 38 2.84 4.15 -14.44
C TYR A 38 4.03 3.63 -13.64
N GLY A 39 4.78 2.68 -14.19
CA GLY A 39 6.12 2.41 -13.66
C GLY A 39 6.88 3.74 -13.62
N VAL A 40 7.43 4.10 -12.46
CA VAL A 40 8.06 5.41 -12.18
C VAL A 40 9.43 5.51 -12.88
N LEU A 41 9.51 5.09 -14.13
CA LEU A 41 10.72 5.09 -14.95
C LEU A 41 10.71 6.15 -16.05
N THR A 42 9.89 7.20 -15.90
CA THR A 42 9.99 8.40 -16.75
C THR A 42 10.08 9.70 -15.95
N ARG A 43 10.88 9.74 -14.88
CA ARG A 43 11.56 10.98 -14.45
C ARG A 43 12.76 10.67 -13.54
N PRO A 44 13.92 11.33 -13.73
CA PRO A 44 15.16 10.89 -13.13
C PRO A 44 15.30 11.42 -11.70
N ARG A 45 15.37 10.51 -10.72
CA ARG A 45 16.22 10.59 -9.53
C ARG A 45 16.17 9.25 -8.79
N ASN A 46 17.16 8.43 -9.13
CA ASN A 46 17.90 7.47 -8.32
C ASN A 46 17.18 6.65 -7.22
N TRP A 47 17.46 5.35 -7.30
CA TRP A 47 17.36 4.28 -6.28
C TRP A 47 16.18 3.30 -6.40
N PHE A 48 14.95 3.75 -6.69
CA PHE A 48 13.76 2.87 -6.66
C PHE A 48 13.52 2.02 -7.93
N ALA A 49 14.28 2.29 -9.00
CA ALA A 49 14.12 1.68 -10.32
C ALA A 49 14.51 0.19 -10.43
N GLN A 50 15.29 -0.36 -9.49
CA GLN A 50 15.93 -1.66 -9.69
C GLN A 50 15.00 -2.87 -9.44
N VAL A 51 13.93 -2.72 -8.65
CA VAL A 51 13.03 -3.84 -8.32
C VAL A 51 11.98 -4.09 -9.42
N TRP A 52 11.66 -3.07 -10.23
CA TRP A 52 10.66 -3.16 -11.31
C TRP A 52 11.25 -3.23 -12.73
N ALA A 53 12.58 -3.30 -12.87
CA ALA A 53 13.23 -3.37 -14.18
C ALA A 53 12.78 -4.57 -15.05
N ASN A 54 12.16 -5.59 -14.44
CA ASN A 54 11.60 -6.75 -15.14
C ASN A 54 10.15 -6.56 -15.65
N LEU A 55 9.44 -5.50 -15.25
CA LEU A 55 8.14 -5.12 -15.82
C LEU A 55 8.35 -4.02 -16.86
N THR A 56 8.86 -4.45 -18.01
CA THR A 56 9.26 -3.64 -19.14
C THR A 56 8.10 -2.80 -19.71
N GLY A 57 8.07 -1.52 -19.38
CA GLY A 57 7.57 -0.44 -20.25
C GLY A 57 6.09 -0.43 -20.62
N LYS A 58 5.23 -1.22 -19.97
CA LYS A 58 3.78 -1.19 -20.20
C LYS A 58 3.09 -0.62 -18.97
N SER A 59 2.34 0.47 -19.14
CA SER A 59 1.34 0.90 -18.17
C SER A 59 0.44 -0.30 -17.87
N PHE A 60 0.46 -0.78 -16.64
CA PHE A 60 -0.50 -1.81 -16.23
C PHE A 60 -1.62 -1.11 -15.46
N GLU A 61 -2.85 -1.46 -15.82
CA GLU A 61 -4.00 -0.99 -15.06
C GLU A 61 -4.03 -1.76 -13.75
N MET A 62 -3.84 -1.05 -12.65
CA MET A 62 -3.92 -1.63 -11.32
C MET A 62 -5.25 -1.23 -10.71
N THR A 63 -5.96 -2.22 -10.18
CA THR A 63 -7.15 -1.97 -9.38
C THR A 63 -6.78 -2.18 -7.92
N GLY A 64 -7.15 -1.24 -7.04
CA GLY A 64 -6.73 -1.29 -5.64
C GLY A 64 -7.60 -0.47 -4.70
N TYR A 65 -7.18 -0.42 -3.44
CA TYR A 65 -7.86 0.26 -2.35
C TYR A 65 -7.02 1.41 -1.81
N LEU A 66 -7.63 2.59 -1.70
CA LEU A 66 -6.99 3.73 -1.06
C LEU A 66 -7.09 3.63 0.46
N VAL A 67 -5.96 3.79 1.12
CA VAL A 67 -5.83 3.83 2.57
C VAL A 67 -5.06 5.09 2.96
N ASN A 68 -5.42 5.70 4.08
CA ASN A 68 -4.67 6.83 4.61
C ASN A 68 -3.23 6.40 4.96
N ALA A 69 -2.23 7.05 4.37
CA ALA A 69 -0.84 6.63 4.47
C ALA A 69 -0.31 6.75 5.91
N LYS A 70 -0.65 7.86 6.60
CA LYS A 70 -0.26 8.07 8.00
C LYS A 70 -0.84 6.97 8.89
N LEU A 71 -2.15 6.72 8.81
CA LEU A 71 -2.80 5.65 9.58
C LEU A 71 -2.18 4.28 9.29
N ALA A 72 -1.90 3.98 8.02
CA ALA A 72 -1.30 2.71 7.63
C ALA A 72 0.09 2.52 8.29
N VAL A 73 0.95 3.54 8.23
CA VAL A 73 2.30 3.47 8.83
C VAL A 73 2.24 3.45 10.35
N ASP A 74 1.27 4.12 10.98
CA ASP A 74 1.10 4.05 12.43
C ASP A 74 0.68 2.63 12.88
N LEU A 75 -0.25 1.98 12.16
CA LEU A 75 -0.60 0.58 12.40
C LEU A 75 0.55 -0.37 12.08
N LEU A 76 1.33 -0.09 11.04
CA LEU A 76 2.54 -0.86 10.73
C LEU A 76 3.55 -0.77 11.87
N ALA A 77 3.67 0.38 12.55
CA ALA A 77 4.59 0.53 13.67
C ALA A 77 4.19 -0.34 14.87
N GLU A 78 2.90 -0.64 15.06
CA GLU A 78 2.43 -1.56 16.10
C GLU A 78 2.83 -3.02 15.80
N HIS A 79 3.01 -3.37 14.52
CA HIS A 79 3.32 -4.73 14.08
C HIS A 79 4.81 -4.96 13.79
N GLN A 80 5.44 -4.00 13.10
CA GLN A 80 6.83 -4.06 12.68
C GLN A 80 7.45 -2.65 12.62
N LEU A 81 8.15 -2.30 13.70
CA LEU A 81 8.77 -0.98 13.89
C LEU A 81 9.77 -0.61 12.78
N GLU A 82 10.57 -1.58 12.33
CA GLU A 82 11.62 -1.34 11.33
C GLU A 82 11.03 -0.96 9.97
N ALA A 83 9.94 -1.61 9.58
CA ALA A 83 9.26 -1.32 8.32
C ALA A 83 8.58 0.05 8.38
N ALA A 84 7.96 0.41 9.51
CA ALA A 84 7.39 1.74 9.69
C ALA A 84 8.46 2.85 9.68
N ALA A 85 9.63 2.60 10.27
CA ALA A 85 10.76 3.53 10.24
C ALA A 85 11.22 3.79 8.80
N TRP A 86 11.30 2.74 7.96
CA TRP A 86 11.65 2.89 6.55
C TRP A 86 10.71 3.86 5.82
N TRP A 87 9.40 3.74 6.01
CA TRP A 87 8.42 4.66 5.40
C TRP A 87 8.58 6.10 5.88
N ARG A 88 8.83 6.29 7.18
CA ARG A 88 9.05 7.63 7.75
C ARG A 88 10.33 8.29 7.24
N GLU A 89 11.36 7.51 6.97
CA GLU A 89 12.62 8.00 6.42
C GLU A 89 12.50 8.35 4.93
N HIS A 90 11.81 7.51 4.14
CA HIS A 90 11.82 7.61 2.68
C HIS A 90 10.67 8.45 2.12
N LEU A 91 9.54 8.53 2.82
CA LEU A 91 8.32 9.23 2.36
C LEU A 91 7.66 10.06 3.48
N PRO A 92 8.41 10.88 4.24
CA PRO A 92 7.85 11.66 5.35
C PRO A 92 6.72 12.60 4.91
N ASP A 93 6.86 13.22 3.73
CA ASP A 93 5.88 14.17 3.18
C ASP A 93 4.52 13.53 2.85
N ARG A 94 4.45 12.20 2.75
CA ARG A 94 3.20 11.47 2.51
C ARG A 94 2.50 11.06 3.81
N LEU A 95 3.11 11.31 4.96
CA LEU A 95 2.62 10.90 6.28
C LEU A 95 2.08 12.07 7.11
N ASP A 96 1.76 13.19 6.46
CA ASP A 96 1.14 14.38 7.05
C ASP A 96 -0.34 14.19 7.44
N GLY A 97 -0.96 13.11 6.95
CA GLY A 97 -2.37 12.77 7.18
C GLY A 97 -3.26 13.02 5.96
N GLU A 98 -2.79 13.71 4.93
CA GLU A 98 -3.50 13.88 3.66
C GLU A 98 -3.05 12.86 2.61
N GLY A 99 -1.85 12.31 2.76
CA GLY A 99 -1.32 11.27 1.90
C GLY A 99 -2.11 9.96 1.91
N GLN A 100 -2.11 9.28 0.78
CA GLN A 100 -2.82 8.02 0.56
C GLN A 100 -1.87 6.97 -0.04
N PHE A 101 -2.04 5.73 0.40
CA PHE A 101 -1.46 4.55 -0.24
C PHE A 101 -2.53 3.81 -1.02
N LEU A 102 -2.11 3.22 -2.13
CA LEU A 102 -2.92 2.33 -2.95
C LEU A 102 -2.38 0.91 -2.78
N PHE A 103 -3.17 0.05 -2.16
CA PHE A 103 -2.87 -1.38 -2.09
C PHE A 103 -3.59 -2.09 -3.25
N ASP A 104 -2.86 -2.90 -4.01
CA ASP A 104 -3.45 -3.66 -5.11
C ASP A 104 -4.51 -4.65 -4.59
N ALA A 105 -5.58 -4.81 -5.37
CA ALA A 105 -6.72 -5.60 -4.95
C ALA A 105 -6.40 -7.10 -4.84
N ASP A 106 -5.43 -7.60 -5.61
CA ASP A 106 -5.04 -9.01 -5.60
C ASP A 106 -4.28 -9.40 -4.32
N ALA A 107 -3.64 -8.43 -3.66
CA ALA A 107 -3.02 -8.60 -2.34
C ALA A 107 -4.01 -8.46 -1.17
N CYS A 108 -5.27 -8.09 -1.43
CA CYS A 108 -6.22 -7.66 -0.40
C CYS A 108 -7.50 -8.51 -0.38
N GLU A 109 -7.99 -8.82 0.82
CA GLU A 109 -9.31 -9.39 1.03
C GLU A 109 -10.24 -8.36 1.67
N GLU A 110 -11.45 -8.25 1.14
CA GLU A 110 -12.47 -7.36 1.68
C GLU A 110 -13.09 -7.97 2.94
N VAL A 111 -12.97 -7.27 4.07
CA VAL A 111 -13.61 -7.68 5.31
C VAL A 111 -14.90 -6.89 5.43
N SER A 112 -16.02 -7.56 5.13
CA SER A 112 -17.33 -7.06 5.49
C SER A 112 -17.41 -7.04 7.01
N SER A 113 -17.55 -5.84 7.60
CA SER A 113 -17.91 -5.73 9.00
C SER A 113 -19.33 -6.28 9.16
N SER A 114 -19.49 -7.57 9.41
CA SER A 114 -20.76 -8.22 9.75
C SER A 114 -21.24 -7.87 11.17
N ALA A 115 -20.62 -6.88 11.83
CA ALA A 115 -20.96 -6.42 13.17
C ALA A 115 -22.10 -5.40 13.21
N ASP A 116 -23.14 -5.59 12.39
CA ASP A 116 -24.40 -4.84 12.51
C ASP A 116 -25.63 -5.73 12.32
N ARG A 117 -25.54 -6.97 12.82
CA ARG A 117 -26.68 -7.90 12.96
C ARG A 117 -26.52 -8.79 14.19
N ALA A 118 -26.96 -8.26 15.33
CA ALA A 118 -27.40 -8.91 16.58
C ALA A 118 -27.21 -7.86 17.69
N VAL A 119 -28.21 -7.35 18.42
CA VAL A 119 -29.56 -7.78 18.80
C VAL A 119 -30.44 -6.55 18.94
#